data_AF-A0AAN7CXL8-F1
#
_entry.id   AF-A0AAN7CXL8-F1
#
_cell.length_a   1.000
_cell.length_b   1.000
_cell.length_c   1.000
_cell.angle_alpha   90.00
_cell.angle_beta   90.00
_cell.angle_gamma   90.00
#
_symmetry.space_group_name_H-M   'P 1'
#
loop_
_entity.id
_entity.type
_entity.pdbx_description
1 polymer ?
#
loop_
_entity_poly.entity_id
_entity_poly.type
_entity_poly.pdbx_seq_one_letter_code
_entity_poly.pdbx_strand_id
1 'polypeptide(L)'
;MSKVIPAARTRIVCISDTHNSTVKLPKGDVLIHAGDLTNQGSYSELSKAVQWLEKADFEAKIVISGNHDITLDPEFYVKHGSSFHNQCPQNAAECQSLLTSSRTITYLRNNSATIRLERPDGPRTTFTVFGSPYSPQYGTWAFIPSAAQLWAAIPHSTDILVTHTPAYGHRDDSFGCEELRQALARVRPRLHVCGHVHQGRGAERVRWDTGNLRTGDGVTAVELSVEPWEDPNPDPVSAKISLVDLTGRGGKRPLDFNDPSTGQTTRMCREGRKETCVVNCAIVATSWPHAGGKRLNKPIVVDLDLPVWR
;
A
#
# COMPACT_ATOMS: atom_id res chain seq x y z
N MET A 1 20.36 19.18 -22.20
CA MET A 1 18.88 19.08 -22.19
C MET A 1 18.52 17.77 -21.50
N SER A 2 17.90 17.83 -20.32
CA SER A 2 17.43 16.62 -19.61
C SER A 2 16.33 15.96 -20.43
N LYS A 3 16.49 14.68 -20.76
CA LYS A 3 15.55 13.92 -21.58
C LYS A 3 14.30 13.64 -20.73
N VAL A 4 13.16 14.24 -21.07
CA VAL A 4 11.89 13.96 -20.38
C VAL A 4 11.58 12.47 -20.53
N ILE A 5 11.48 11.74 -19.43
CA ILE A 5 11.08 10.33 -19.43
C ILE A 5 9.59 10.28 -19.81
N PRO A 6 9.21 9.60 -20.91
CA PRO A 6 7.81 9.46 -21.25
C PRO A 6 7.06 8.78 -20.11
N ALA A 7 5.91 9.33 -19.75
CA ALA A 7 5.01 8.76 -18.75
C ALA A 7 3.63 8.54 -19.36
N ALA A 8 2.91 7.58 -18.81
CA ALA A 8 1.53 7.30 -19.15
C ALA A 8 0.71 7.14 -17.87
N ARG A 9 -0.58 7.47 -17.97
CA ARG A 9 -1.52 7.23 -16.88
C ARG A 9 -1.66 5.73 -16.63
N THR A 10 -1.32 5.31 -15.43
CA THR A 10 -1.62 4.00 -14.87
C THR A 10 -2.73 4.13 -13.84
N ARG A 11 -3.79 3.34 -13.98
CA ARG A 11 -4.92 3.29 -13.03
C ARG A 11 -4.68 2.20 -12.00
N ILE A 12 -4.57 2.61 -10.74
CA ILE A 12 -4.29 1.75 -9.60
C ILE A 12 -5.53 1.67 -8.71
N VAL A 13 -6.04 0.47 -8.46
CA VAL A 13 -7.13 0.22 -7.51
C VAL A 13 -6.54 -0.20 -6.18
N CYS A 14 -6.80 0.58 -5.13
CA CYS A 14 -6.24 0.38 -3.80
C CYS A 14 -7.33 -0.12 -2.84
N ILE A 15 -7.05 -1.24 -2.18
CA ILE A 15 -7.88 -1.85 -1.13
C ILE A 15 -7.01 -2.36 0.02
N SER A 16 -7.59 -2.55 1.20
CA SER A 16 -6.96 -3.17 2.37
C SER A 16 -8.07 -3.63 3.32
N ASP A 17 -7.74 -4.41 4.36
CA ASP A 17 -8.64 -4.69 5.48
C ASP A 17 -9.98 -5.25 5.00
N THR A 18 -9.92 -6.23 4.10
CA THR A 18 -11.13 -6.85 3.54
C THR A 18 -11.72 -7.84 4.53
N HIS A 19 -10.92 -8.46 5.40
CA HIS A 19 -11.39 -9.27 6.53
C HIS A 19 -12.42 -10.32 6.08
N ASN A 20 -12.04 -11.17 5.13
CA ASN A 20 -12.87 -12.18 4.46
C ASN A 20 -14.03 -11.65 3.60
N SER A 21 -14.17 -10.34 3.43
CA SER A 21 -15.15 -9.76 2.53
C SER A 21 -14.58 -9.59 1.12
N THR A 22 -15.46 -9.54 0.13
CA THR A 22 -15.11 -9.14 -1.24
C THR A 22 -15.88 -7.87 -1.60
N VAL A 23 -15.32 -7.07 -2.50
CA VAL A 23 -15.95 -5.85 -3.00
C VAL A 23 -15.96 -5.83 -4.51
N LYS A 24 -16.87 -5.06 -5.09
CA LYS A 24 -16.87 -4.80 -6.52
C LYS A 24 -15.63 -3.96 -6.87
N LEU A 25 -14.73 -4.54 -7.64
CA LEU A 25 -13.53 -3.85 -8.10
C LEU A 25 -13.84 -3.04 -9.38
N PRO A 26 -13.56 -1.73 -9.42
CA PRO A 26 -13.63 -0.97 -10.66
C PRO A 26 -12.50 -1.41 -11.62
N LYS A 27 -12.63 -1.08 -12.91
CA LYS A 27 -11.56 -1.35 -13.89
C LYS A 27 -10.30 -0.56 -13.53
N GLY A 28 -9.15 -1.20 -13.65
CA GLY A 28 -7.83 -0.59 -13.55
C GLY A 28 -6.74 -1.48 -14.12
N ASP A 29 -5.50 -0.98 -14.13
CA ASP A 29 -4.35 -1.70 -14.65
C ASP A 29 -3.67 -2.52 -13.53
N VAL A 30 -3.62 -1.96 -12.32
CA VAL A 30 -2.98 -2.53 -11.14
C VAL A 30 -3.96 -2.61 -9.98
N LEU A 31 -3.98 -3.74 -9.27
CA LEU A 31 -4.65 -3.89 -7.98
C LEU A 31 -3.60 -3.95 -6.86
N ILE A 32 -3.81 -3.18 -5.79
CA ILE A 32 -2.99 -3.24 -4.56
C ILE A 32 -3.89 -3.63 -3.39
N HIS A 33 -3.53 -4.69 -2.66
CA HIS A 33 -4.12 -5.06 -1.37
C HIS A 33 -3.12 -4.86 -0.23
N ALA A 34 -3.38 -3.89 0.66
CA ALA A 34 -2.44 -3.46 1.70
C ALA A 34 -2.57 -4.23 3.05
N GLY A 35 -2.86 -5.53 3.00
CA GLY A 35 -2.95 -6.39 4.18
C GLY A 35 -4.36 -6.59 4.75
N ASP A 36 -4.45 -7.47 5.73
CA ASP A 36 -5.69 -7.95 6.37
C ASP A 36 -6.70 -8.50 5.37
N LEU A 37 -6.24 -9.50 4.62
CA LEU A 37 -7.10 -10.26 3.71
C LEU A 37 -8.17 -11.03 4.49
N THR A 38 -7.81 -11.49 5.69
CA THR A 38 -8.59 -12.44 6.49
C THR A 38 -8.93 -11.91 7.88
N ASN A 39 -9.76 -12.64 8.63
CA ASN A 39 -9.99 -12.33 10.04
C ASN A 39 -8.91 -12.95 10.94
N GLN A 40 -8.48 -14.18 10.62
CA GLN A 40 -7.56 -14.95 11.47
C GLN A 40 -6.56 -15.81 10.69
N GLY A 41 -6.40 -15.59 9.38
CA GLY A 41 -5.35 -16.24 8.60
C GLY A 41 -5.46 -17.76 8.48
N SER A 42 -6.64 -18.37 8.67
CA SER A 42 -6.77 -19.82 8.41
C SER A 42 -6.55 -20.13 6.92
N TYR A 43 -6.16 -21.38 6.61
CA TYR A 43 -5.93 -21.79 5.22
C TYR A 43 -7.19 -21.56 4.35
N SER A 44 -8.38 -21.84 4.89
CA SER A 44 -9.65 -21.66 4.17
C SER A 44 -9.93 -20.19 3.84
N GLU A 45 -9.68 -19.28 4.79
CA GLU A 45 -9.83 -17.84 4.59
C GLU A 45 -8.86 -17.33 3.53
N LEU A 46 -7.57 -17.66 3.68
CA LEU A 46 -6.53 -17.27 2.74
C LEU A 46 -6.80 -17.82 1.34
N SER A 47 -7.18 -19.09 1.22
CA SER A 47 -7.48 -19.71 -0.07
C SER A 47 -8.63 -19.00 -0.79
N LYS A 48 -9.70 -18.62 -0.07
CA LYS A 48 -10.81 -17.85 -0.63
C LYS A 48 -10.38 -16.45 -1.08
N ALA A 49 -9.59 -15.76 -0.26
CA ALA A 49 -9.09 -14.42 -0.59
C ALA A 49 -8.17 -14.45 -1.82
N VAL A 50 -7.20 -15.38 -1.85
CA VAL A 50 -6.28 -15.57 -2.99
C VAL A 50 -7.06 -15.91 -4.26
N GLN A 51 -7.99 -16.86 -4.23
CA GLN A 51 -8.79 -17.20 -5.40
C GLN A 51 -9.61 -16.01 -5.93
N TRP A 52 -10.12 -15.15 -5.06
CA TRP A 52 -10.83 -13.93 -5.47
C TRP A 52 -9.88 -12.94 -6.15
N LEU A 53 -8.70 -12.70 -5.57
CA LEU A 53 -7.68 -11.81 -6.13
C LEU A 53 -7.13 -12.32 -7.48
N GLU A 54 -6.88 -13.63 -7.60
CA GLU A 54 -6.38 -14.24 -8.84
C GLU A 54 -7.37 -14.08 -10.01
N LYS A 55 -8.68 -14.14 -9.72
CA LYS A 55 -9.76 -13.94 -10.71
C LYS A 55 -9.96 -12.48 -11.12
N ALA A 56 -9.42 -11.52 -10.37
CA ALA A 56 -9.56 -10.11 -10.70
C ALA A 56 -8.79 -9.78 -12.00
N ASP A 57 -9.48 -9.15 -12.96
CA ASP A 57 -8.92 -8.75 -14.26
C ASP A 57 -8.09 -7.46 -14.12
N PHE A 58 -6.91 -7.63 -13.54
CA PHE A 58 -5.84 -6.63 -13.48
C PHE A 58 -4.58 -7.27 -14.04
N GLU A 59 -3.76 -6.46 -14.68
CA GLU A 59 -2.50 -6.93 -15.23
C GLU A 59 -1.49 -7.26 -14.14
N ALA A 60 -1.42 -6.43 -13.10
CA ALA A 60 -0.61 -6.69 -11.91
C ALA A 60 -1.49 -6.68 -10.65
N LYS A 61 -1.28 -7.64 -9.76
CA LYS A 61 -1.87 -7.67 -8.41
C LYS A 61 -0.75 -7.69 -7.38
N ILE A 62 -0.62 -6.63 -6.59
CA ILE A 62 0.39 -6.49 -5.55
C ILE A 62 -0.30 -6.70 -4.20
N VAL A 63 0.21 -7.63 -3.41
CA VAL A 63 -0.42 -8.01 -2.13
C VAL A 63 0.63 -8.04 -1.05
N ILE A 64 0.31 -7.45 0.10
CA ILE A 64 1.02 -7.69 1.36
C ILE A 64 0.04 -8.31 2.36
N SER A 65 0.58 -8.89 3.43
CA SER A 65 -0.20 -9.35 4.58
C SER A 65 -0.48 -8.21 5.56
N GLY A 66 -1.44 -8.42 6.46
CA GLY A 66 -1.64 -7.59 7.65
C GLY A 66 -1.57 -8.40 8.94
N ASN A 67 -1.85 -7.76 10.06
CA ASN A 67 -1.70 -8.35 11.39
C ASN A 67 -2.72 -9.47 11.69
N HIS A 68 -3.83 -9.55 10.94
CA HIS A 68 -4.82 -10.63 11.02
C HIS A 68 -4.47 -11.87 10.20
N ASP A 69 -3.56 -11.77 9.24
CA ASP A 69 -3.16 -12.89 8.38
C ASP A 69 -2.11 -13.78 9.08
N ILE A 70 -2.42 -14.23 10.30
CA ILE A 70 -1.43 -14.70 11.30
C ILE A 70 -0.59 -15.91 10.87
N THR A 71 -1.09 -16.78 9.98
CA THR A 71 -0.32 -17.93 9.49
C THR A 71 0.76 -17.53 8.48
N LEU A 72 0.71 -16.30 7.97
CA LEU A 72 1.72 -15.73 7.09
C LEU A 72 2.92 -15.17 7.88
N ASP A 73 2.86 -15.18 9.21
CA ASP A 73 3.97 -14.94 10.13
C ASP A 73 4.27 -16.21 10.95
N PRO A 74 5.19 -17.09 10.49
CA PRO A 74 5.45 -18.37 11.16
C PRO A 74 5.93 -18.23 12.59
N GLU A 75 6.74 -17.21 12.88
CA GLU A 75 7.32 -17.03 14.21
C GLU A 75 6.23 -16.64 15.21
N PHE A 76 5.30 -15.78 14.80
CA PHE A 76 4.10 -15.48 15.57
C PHE A 76 3.20 -16.72 15.69
N TYR A 77 2.95 -17.40 14.57
CA TYR A 77 2.01 -18.51 14.51
C TYR A 77 2.42 -19.70 15.39
N VAL A 78 3.71 -20.03 15.44
CA VAL A 78 4.25 -21.08 16.32
C VAL A 78 3.95 -20.77 17.80
N LYS A 79 4.02 -19.50 18.20
CA LYS A 79 3.83 -19.07 19.60
C LYS A 79 2.36 -18.90 19.97
N HIS A 80 1.55 -18.38 19.05
CA HIS A 80 0.20 -17.89 19.36
C HIS A 80 -0.92 -18.62 18.62
N GLY A 81 -0.63 -19.35 17.55
CA GLY A 81 -1.62 -19.94 16.65
C GLY A 81 -2.63 -20.88 17.32
N SER A 82 -2.23 -21.59 18.38
CA SER A 82 -3.11 -22.47 19.15
C SER A 82 -4.27 -21.72 19.82
N SER A 83 -4.04 -20.47 20.22
CA SER A 83 -5.05 -19.60 20.85
C SER A 83 -6.03 -19.02 19.84
N PHE A 84 -5.59 -18.80 18.60
CA PHE A 84 -6.43 -18.28 17.53
C PHE A 84 -7.29 -19.38 16.88
N HIS A 85 -6.73 -20.57 16.67
CA HIS A 85 -7.40 -21.64 15.93
C HIS A 85 -7.91 -22.79 16.80
N ASN A 86 -8.24 -22.53 18.07
CA ASN A 86 -8.87 -23.51 18.98
C ASN A 86 -8.18 -24.88 18.99
N GLN A 87 -6.84 -24.91 19.06
CA GLN A 87 -6.04 -26.14 18.98
C GLN A 87 -6.17 -26.95 17.68
N CYS A 88 -6.69 -26.35 16.60
CA CYS A 88 -6.65 -26.86 15.23
C CYS A 88 -5.53 -26.12 14.46
N PRO A 89 -4.25 -26.51 14.66
CA PRO A 89 -3.14 -25.85 14.00
C PRO A 89 -3.28 -25.93 12.49
N GLN A 90 -2.73 -24.93 11.82
CA GLN A 90 -2.75 -24.78 10.37
C GLN A 90 -1.34 -25.01 9.89
N ASN A 91 -1.18 -25.48 8.66
CA ASN A 91 0.14 -25.56 8.05
C ASN A 91 0.53 -24.18 7.52
N ALA A 92 1.38 -23.45 8.27
CA ALA A 92 1.83 -22.11 7.88
C ALA A 92 2.56 -22.09 6.53
N ALA A 93 3.30 -23.15 6.19
CA ALA A 93 3.99 -23.24 4.90
C ALA A 93 2.99 -23.39 3.73
N GLU A 94 1.93 -24.18 3.90
CA GLU A 94 0.85 -24.27 2.92
C GLU A 94 0.08 -22.96 2.78
N CYS A 95 -0.19 -22.29 3.89
CA CYS A 95 -0.84 -20.97 3.89
C CYS A 95 -0.02 -19.93 3.11
N GLN A 96 1.29 -19.89 3.32
CA GLN A 96 2.19 -19.00 2.57
C GLN A 96 2.26 -19.35 1.09
N SER A 97 2.28 -20.65 0.77
CA SER A 97 2.35 -21.15 -0.61
C SER A 97 1.19 -20.63 -1.47
N LEU A 98 0.00 -20.41 -0.89
CA LEU A 98 -1.14 -19.82 -1.61
C LEU A 98 -0.78 -18.47 -2.27
N LEU A 99 0.01 -17.63 -1.60
CA LEU A 99 0.44 -16.33 -2.11
C LEU A 99 1.77 -16.41 -2.88
N THR A 100 2.77 -17.10 -2.33
CA THR A 100 4.12 -17.14 -2.92
C THR A 100 4.20 -17.95 -4.21
N SER A 101 3.31 -18.93 -4.39
CA SER A 101 3.26 -19.77 -5.59
C SER A 101 2.29 -19.24 -6.66
N SER A 102 1.54 -18.16 -6.36
CA SER A 102 0.64 -17.56 -7.35
C SER A 102 1.43 -16.97 -8.52
N ARG A 103 0.99 -17.26 -9.74
CA ARG A 103 1.58 -16.68 -10.96
C ARG A 103 1.04 -15.29 -11.29
N THR A 104 -0.03 -14.87 -10.61
CA THR A 104 -0.73 -13.61 -10.95
C THR A 104 -0.69 -12.59 -9.83
N ILE A 105 -0.23 -12.99 -8.64
CA ILE A 105 -0.04 -12.13 -7.48
C ILE A 105 1.45 -11.95 -7.24
N THR A 106 1.89 -10.69 -7.17
CA THR A 106 3.18 -10.32 -6.59
C THR A 106 2.99 -10.11 -5.10
N TYR A 107 3.31 -11.13 -4.30
CA TYR A 107 3.28 -11.07 -2.86
C TYR A 107 4.58 -10.48 -2.30
N LEU A 108 4.48 -9.44 -1.47
CA LEU A 108 5.62 -8.75 -0.89
C LEU A 108 5.62 -8.89 0.64
N ARG A 109 6.80 -9.15 1.20
CA ARG A 109 7.02 -9.30 2.65
C ARG A 109 8.34 -8.63 3.04
N ASN A 110 8.26 -7.31 3.27
CA ASN A 110 9.39 -6.43 3.55
C ASN A 110 10.50 -6.52 2.48
N ASN A 111 10.10 -6.50 1.21
CA ASN A 111 10.98 -6.59 0.05
C ASN A 111 10.46 -5.73 -1.10
N SER A 112 11.24 -5.66 -2.18
CA SER A 112 10.91 -4.91 -3.40
C SER A 112 10.60 -5.81 -4.59
N ALA A 113 9.82 -5.28 -5.54
CA ALA A 113 9.69 -5.82 -6.88
C ALA A 113 9.68 -4.68 -7.92
N THR A 114 10.05 -5.00 -9.15
CA THR A 114 9.83 -4.14 -10.32
C THR A 114 8.64 -4.68 -11.08
N ILE A 115 7.62 -3.85 -11.27
CA ILE A 115 6.42 -4.20 -12.02
C ILE A 115 6.52 -3.60 -13.41
N ARG A 116 6.26 -4.44 -14.42
CA ARG A 116 6.25 -4.07 -15.83
C ARG A 116 4.90 -4.48 -16.41
N LEU A 117 4.13 -3.50 -16.89
CA LEU A 117 2.85 -3.73 -17.55
C LEU A 117 3.09 -3.88 -19.05
N GLU A 118 2.70 -4.99 -19.65
CA GLU A 118 2.99 -5.40 -21.02
C GLU A 118 1.77 -5.55 -21.93
N ARG A 119 0.54 -5.42 -21.40
CA ARG A 119 -0.68 -5.42 -22.22
C ARG A 119 -0.53 -4.43 -23.38
N PRO A 120 -0.69 -4.86 -24.65
CA PRO A 120 -0.47 -4.01 -25.81
C PRO A 120 -1.36 -2.75 -25.86
N ASP A 121 -2.57 -2.86 -25.33
CA ASP A 121 -3.56 -1.79 -25.17
C ASP A 121 -3.49 -1.09 -23.80
N GLY A 122 -2.58 -1.54 -22.93
CA GLY A 122 -2.33 -0.98 -21.61
C GLY A 122 -1.34 0.19 -21.62
N PRO A 123 -1.02 0.74 -20.42
CA PRO A 123 -0.19 1.94 -20.30
C PRO A 123 1.30 1.68 -20.61
N ARG A 124 1.73 0.41 -20.65
CA ARG A 124 3.12 -0.01 -20.88
C ARG A 124 4.13 0.65 -19.92
N THR A 125 3.74 0.77 -18.66
CA THR A 125 4.53 1.43 -17.61
C THR A 125 5.38 0.47 -16.79
N THR A 126 6.47 0.98 -16.23
CA THR A 126 7.36 0.26 -15.32
C THR A 126 7.59 1.08 -14.04
N PHE A 127 7.58 0.42 -12.90
CA PHE A 127 7.78 1.07 -11.60
C PHE A 127 8.29 0.08 -10.55
N THR A 128 8.95 0.62 -9.52
CA THR A 128 9.39 -0.16 -8.36
C THR A 128 8.39 -0.05 -7.22
N VAL A 129 8.11 -1.17 -6.56
CA VAL A 129 7.26 -1.25 -5.38
C VAL A 129 8.02 -1.86 -4.22
N PHE A 130 7.85 -1.32 -3.01
CA PHE A 130 8.27 -1.95 -1.76
C PHE A 130 7.04 -2.27 -0.94
N GLY A 131 6.94 -3.49 -0.40
CA GLY A 131 5.79 -3.94 0.37
C GLY A 131 6.19 -4.44 1.76
N SER A 132 5.48 -4.06 2.82
CA SER A 132 5.77 -4.50 4.19
C SER A 132 4.51 -4.72 5.03
N PRO A 133 4.35 -5.89 5.69
CA PRO A 133 3.17 -6.20 6.49
C PRO A 133 3.23 -5.66 7.92
N TYR A 134 4.38 -5.12 8.34
CA TYR A 134 4.63 -4.81 9.74
C TYR A 134 3.83 -3.59 10.22
N SER A 135 3.39 -3.66 11.48
CA SER A 135 2.64 -2.59 12.16
C SER A 135 3.08 -2.46 13.63
N PRO A 136 3.09 -1.24 14.21
CA PRO A 136 3.38 -1.05 15.64
C PRO A 136 2.45 -1.86 16.55
N GLN A 137 2.93 -2.25 17.72
CA GLN A 137 2.24 -3.18 18.58
C GLN A 137 0.97 -2.59 19.23
N TYR A 138 -0.18 -3.19 18.89
CA TYR A 138 -1.43 -3.05 19.65
C TYR A 138 -1.98 -4.45 19.99
N GLY A 139 -1.67 -4.96 21.17
CA GLY A 139 -2.09 -6.30 21.59
C GLY A 139 -1.23 -7.44 21.02
N THR A 140 -1.83 -8.62 20.87
CA THR A 140 -1.16 -9.85 20.43
C THR A 140 -1.57 -10.18 19.00
N TRP A 141 -0.84 -9.65 18.01
CA TRP A 141 -1.08 -9.90 16.60
C TRP A 141 0.23 -10.13 15.82
N ALA A 142 0.11 -10.67 14.60
CA ALA A 142 1.23 -10.97 13.74
C ALA A 142 1.93 -9.72 13.21
N PHE A 143 3.15 -9.89 12.69
CA PHE A 143 3.92 -8.83 12.02
C PHE A 143 4.20 -7.60 12.90
N ILE A 144 4.55 -7.82 14.16
CA ILE A 144 5.12 -6.78 15.02
C ILE A 144 6.62 -6.61 14.66
N PRO A 145 7.11 -5.39 14.41
CA PRO A 145 8.51 -5.18 14.06
C PRO A 145 9.43 -5.57 15.22
N SER A 146 10.43 -6.40 14.95
CA SER A 146 11.43 -6.83 15.94
C SER A 146 12.73 -6.00 15.90
N ALA A 147 12.87 -5.09 14.91
CA ALA A 147 14.10 -4.38 14.64
C ALA A 147 13.89 -2.87 14.50
N ALA A 148 14.74 -2.09 15.16
CA ALA A 148 14.75 -0.62 15.14
C ALA A 148 14.98 0.01 13.76
N GLN A 149 15.31 -0.79 12.74
CA GLN A 149 15.69 -0.32 11.40
C GLN A 149 14.84 -0.91 10.28
N LEU A 150 13.67 -1.49 10.57
CA LEU A 150 12.80 -2.08 9.55
C LEU A 150 12.60 -1.15 8.34
N TRP A 151 12.25 0.11 8.61
CA TRP A 151 11.96 1.07 7.55
C TRP A 151 13.20 1.62 6.85
N ALA A 152 14.40 1.42 7.39
CA ALA A 152 15.65 1.76 6.70
C ALA A 152 15.90 0.86 5.48
N ALA A 153 15.26 -0.32 5.42
CA ALA A 153 15.35 -1.23 4.28
C ALA A 153 14.63 -0.70 3.02
N ILE A 154 13.76 0.31 3.15
CA ILE A 154 13.02 0.87 2.01
C ILE A 154 14.00 1.63 1.10
N PRO A 155 14.20 1.18 -0.16
CA PRO A 155 15.12 1.84 -1.08
C PRO A 155 14.64 3.24 -1.48
N HIS A 156 15.57 4.18 -1.66
CA HIS A 156 15.25 5.50 -2.23
C HIS A 156 14.66 5.45 -3.64
N SER A 157 14.82 4.33 -4.36
CA SER A 157 14.27 4.16 -5.70
C SER A 157 12.78 3.88 -5.71
N THR A 158 12.19 3.44 -4.59
CA THR A 158 10.79 3.00 -4.50
C THR A 158 9.82 4.05 -5.06
N ASP A 159 9.08 3.70 -6.10
CA ASP A 159 8.06 4.58 -6.70
C ASP A 159 6.72 4.46 -5.96
N ILE A 160 6.36 3.24 -5.55
CA ILE A 160 5.15 2.94 -4.76
C ILE A 160 5.55 2.21 -3.48
N LEU A 161 5.13 2.72 -2.34
CA LEU A 161 5.28 2.06 -1.04
C LEU A 161 3.94 1.46 -0.63
N VAL A 162 3.93 0.20 -0.20
CA VAL A 162 2.76 -0.48 0.35
C VAL A 162 3.11 -0.94 1.76
N THR A 163 2.41 -0.43 2.77
CA THR A 163 2.58 -0.90 4.16
C THR A 163 1.24 -1.22 4.75
N HIS A 164 1.18 -2.16 5.69
CA HIS A 164 -0.10 -2.41 6.36
C HIS A 164 -0.48 -1.22 7.27
N THR A 165 0.48 -0.78 8.11
CA THR A 165 0.30 0.39 8.98
C THR A 165 0.40 1.72 8.22
N PRO A 166 -0.38 2.76 8.59
CA PRO A 166 -0.16 4.12 8.12
C PRO A 166 1.05 4.77 8.81
N ALA A 167 1.60 5.80 8.17
CA ALA A 167 2.62 6.65 8.81
C ALA A 167 1.94 7.60 9.81
N TYR A 168 2.63 7.90 10.92
CA TYR A 168 2.09 8.83 11.92
C TYR A 168 1.74 10.19 11.30
N GLY A 169 0.57 10.73 11.64
CA GLY A 169 0.07 12.00 11.13
C GLY A 169 -0.51 11.95 9.70
N HIS A 170 -0.56 10.77 9.06
CA HIS A 170 -1.01 10.61 7.68
C HIS A 170 -2.05 9.50 7.56
N ARG A 171 -3.34 9.88 7.50
CA ARG A 171 -4.48 8.95 7.39
C ARG A 171 -4.46 7.83 8.44
N ASP A 172 -4.11 8.18 9.69
CA ASP A 172 -3.69 7.22 10.71
C ASP A 172 -4.50 7.28 12.02
N ASP A 173 -5.42 8.24 12.17
CA ASP A 173 -6.25 8.43 13.38
C ASP A 173 -5.43 8.43 14.70
N SER A 174 -4.19 8.95 14.65
CA SER A 174 -3.21 8.94 15.76
C SER A 174 -2.60 7.58 16.14
N PHE A 175 -2.80 6.54 15.33
CA PHE A 175 -2.25 5.19 15.55
C PHE A 175 -1.08 4.85 14.60
N GLY A 176 -0.62 5.80 13.77
CA GLY A 176 0.42 5.56 12.78
C GLY A 176 1.83 5.41 13.36
N CYS A 177 2.76 4.95 12.51
CA CYS A 177 4.16 4.73 12.87
C CYS A 177 5.04 5.97 12.59
N GLU A 178 5.72 6.49 13.62
CA GLU A 178 6.59 7.67 13.52
C GLU A 178 7.84 7.36 12.67
N GLU A 179 8.45 6.20 12.82
CA GLU A 179 9.62 5.79 12.04
C GLU A 179 9.26 5.59 10.56
N LEU A 180 8.01 5.19 10.27
CA LEU A 180 7.51 5.11 8.90
C LEU A 180 7.30 6.50 8.30
N ARG A 181 6.82 7.47 9.09
CA ARG A 181 6.73 8.89 8.68
C ARG A 181 8.11 9.44 8.30
N GLN A 182 9.13 9.16 9.10
CA GLN A 182 10.53 9.52 8.77
C GLN A 182 11.01 8.83 7.48
N ALA A 183 10.63 7.57 7.26
CA ALA A 183 10.95 6.86 6.04
C ALA A 183 10.23 7.44 4.80
N LEU A 184 8.97 7.89 4.93
CA LEU A 184 8.27 8.61 3.87
C LEU A 184 8.98 9.92 3.51
N ALA A 185 9.36 10.73 4.50
CA ALA A 185 10.12 11.97 4.26
C ALA A 185 11.47 11.71 3.57
N ARG A 186 12.12 10.57 3.87
CA ARG A 186 13.39 10.15 3.27
C ARG A 186 13.24 9.64 1.83
N VAL A 187 12.26 8.76 1.59
CA VAL A 187 12.10 8.02 0.33
C VAL A 187 11.24 8.78 -0.68
N ARG A 188 10.21 9.48 -0.18
CA ARG A 188 9.25 10.29 -0.94
C ARG A 188 8.68 9.52 -2.15
N PRO A 189 8.03 8.37 -1.95
CA PRO A 189 7.41 7.63 -3.05
C PRO A 189 6.31 8.47 -3.71
N ARG A 190 5.95 8.16 -4.96
CA ARG A 190 4.80 8.80 -5.65
C ARG A 190 3.50 8.49 -4.91
N LEU A 191 3.37 7.24 -4.50
CA LEU A 191 2.18 6.71 -3.84
C LEU A 191 2.60 5.88 -2.63
N HIS A 192 1.97 6.14 -1.49
CA HIS A 192 1.99 5.27 -0.31
C HIS A 192 0.58 4.73 -0.09
N VAL A 193 0.43 3.41 -0.15
CA VAL A 193 -0.84 2.71 0.07
C VAL A 193 -0.77 1.97 1.40
N CYS A 194 -1.76 2.19 2.26
CA CYS A 194 -1.86 1.54 3.57
C CYS A 194 -3.30 1.19 3.97
N GLY A 195 -3.44 0.56 5.13
CA GLY A 195 -4.72 0.18 5.74
C GLY A 195 -4.61 0.21 7.26
N HIS A 196 -5.04 -0.87 7.92
CA HIS A 196 -4.93 -1.14 9.36
C HIS A 196 -5.80 -0.26 10.25
N VAL A 197 -5.74 1.06 10.07
CA VAL A 197 -6.55 2.04 10.80
C VAL A 197 -7.78 2.38 9.98
N HIS A 198 -8.90 1.72 10.26
CA HIS A 198 -10.12 1.82 9.43
C HIS A 198 -10.70 3.24 9.41
N GLN A 199 -10.58 3.96 10.53
CA GLN A 199 -11.01 5.36 10.69
C GLN A 199 -10.17 6.32 9.84
N GLY A 200 -8.93 5.94 9.54
CA GLY A 200 -8.01 6.71 8.71
C GLY A 200 -8.36 6.69 7.22
N ARG A 201 -9.30 5.83 6.77
CA ARG A 201 -9.79 5.69 5.39
C ARG A 201 -9.82 7.02 4.64
N GLY A 202 -9.05 7.16 3.56
CA GLY A 202 -9.07 8.34 2.69
C GLY A 202 -7.74 8.53 1.97
N ALA A 203 -7.53 9.73 1.44
CA ALA A 203 -6.28 10.09 0.76
C ALA A 203 -5.87 11.52 1.10
N GLU A 204 -4.60 11.81 0.87
CA GLU A 204 -4.03 13.15 1.01
C GLU A 204 -2.76 13.28 0.17
N ARG A 205 -2.37 14.53 -0.09
CA ARG A 205 -1.12 14.89 -0.73
C ARG A 205 -0.22 15.57 0.27
N VAL A 206 0.93 14.97 0.52
CA VAL A 206 1.97 15.53 1.39
C VAL A 206 3.02 16.19 0.52
N ARG A 207 3.38 17.44 0.82
CA ARG A 207 4.57 18.12 0.27
C ARG A 207 5.65 18.13 1.33
N TRP A 208 6.84 17.65 0.97
CA TRP A 208 7.98 17.56 1.87
C TRP A 208 8.89 18.79 1.74
N ASP A 209 9.40 19.31 2.85
CA ASP A 209 10.45 20.32 2.86
C ASP A 209 11.76 19.63 2.50
N THR A 210 12.23 19.85 1.28
CA THR A 210 13.47 19.25 0.80
C THR A 210 14.71 20.07 1.16
N GLY A 211 14.55 21.31 1.63
CA GLY A 211 15.65 22.24 1.92
C GLY A 211 16.15 22.15 3.36
N ASN A 212 15.30 21.74 4.30
CA ASN A 212 15.63 21.63 5.73
C ASN A 212 15.82 20.18 6.23
N LEU A 213 15.97 19.21 5.34
CA LEU A 213 16.27 17.82 5.71
C LEU A 213 17.71 17.74 6.26
N ARG A 214 17.87 17.80 7.58
CA ARG A 214 19.15 17.52 8.24
C ARG A 214 19.46 16.03 8.12
N THR A 215 20.49 15.69 7.34
CA THR A 215 21.06 14.35 7.31
C THR A 215 22.02 14.19 8.48
N GLY A 216 21.60 13.45 9.51
CA GLY A 216 22.35 13.20 10.73
C GLY A 216 21.40 13.11 11.93
N ASP A 217 21.07 11.88 12.31
CA ASP A 217 20.56 11.46 13.63
C ASP A 217 19.22 12.03 14.13
N GLY A 218 18.44 12.73 13.31
CA GLY A 218 17.12 13.20 13.68
C GLY A 218 16.39 13.91 12.55
N VAL A 219 15.81 13.13 11.63
CA VAL A 219 14.83 13.66 10.67
C VAL A 219 13.59 14.04 11.47
N THR A 220 13.50 15.30 11.87
CA THR A 220 12.23 15.89 12.28
C THR A 220 11.41 16.02 11.00
N ALA A 221 10.21 15.47 11.03
CA ALA A 221 9.29 15.58 9.92
C ALA A 221 9.04 17.06 9.58
N VAL A 222 9.16 17.38 8.30
CA VAL A 222 9.06 18.74 7.77
C VAL A 222 8.08 18.72 6.59
N GLU A 223 6.85 18.27 6.83
CA GLU A 223 5.78 18.48 5.87
C GLU A 223 5.60 20.00 5.67
N LEU A 224 5.82 20.49 4.44
CA LEU A 224 5.50 21.88 4.09
C LEU A 224 3.98 22.09 4.03
N SER A 225 3.25 21.08 3.58
CA SER A 225 1.80 21.11 3.52
C SER A 225 1.23 19.71 3.42
N VAL A 226 0.05 19.49 4.01
CA VAL A 226 -0.78 18.31 3.79
C VAL A 226 -2.12 18.78 3.23
N GLU A 227 -2.46 18.34 2.02
CA GLU A 227 -3.71 18.67 1.34
C GLU A 227 -4.62 17.42 1.39
N PRO A 228 -5.72 17.43 2.16
CA PRO A 228 -6.62 16.30 2.22
C PRO A 228 -7.37 16.14 0.89
N TRP A 229 -7.63 14.90 0.49
CA TRP A 229 -8.52 14.61 -0.64
C TRP A 229 -9.96 14.50 -0.15
N GLU A 230 -10.86 15.20 -0.84
CA GLU A 230 -12.29 15.02 -0.71
C GLU A 230 -12.76 14.00 -1.76
N ASP A 231 -13.44 12.94 -1.30
CA ASP A 231 -13.98 11.94 -2.22
C ASP A 231 -15.01 12.60 -3.15
N PRO A 232 -14.80 12.60 -4.48
CA PRO A 232 -15.77 13.16 -5.42
C PRO A 232 -17.11 12.40 -5.41
N ASN A 233 -17.15 11.19 -4.85
CA ASN A 233 -18.32 10.33 -4.79
C ASN A 233 -18.36 9.57 -3.43
N PRO A 234 -18.65 10.24 -2.30
CA PRO A 234 -18.54 9.62 -0.97
C PRO A 234 -19.64 8.60 -0.68
N ASP A 235 -20.73 8.61 -1.46
CA ASP A 235 -21.85 7.68 -1.29
C ASP A 235 -21.40 6.22 -1.53
N PRO A 236 -21.46 5.34 -0.51
CA PRO A 236 -21.01 3.95 -0.62
C PRO A 236 -21.90 3.08 -1.51
N VAL A 237 -23.16 3.44 -1.75
CA VAL A 237 -24.05 2.68 -2.66
C VAL A 237 -23.94 3.14 -4.11
N SER A 238 -23.32 4.30 -4.35
CA SER A 238 -23.12 4.82 -5.70
C SER A 238 -22.10 4.00 -6.49
N ALA A 239 -22.43 3.70 -7.74
CA ALA A 239 -21.52 3.05 -8.67
C ALA A 239 -20.37 3.96 -9.15
N LYS A 240 -20.39 5.25 -8.81
CA LYS A 240 -19.33 6.20 -9.16
C LYS A 240 -18.06 5.94 -8.34
N ILE A 241 -16.91 6.08 -9.00
CA ILE A 241 -15.60 5.75 -8.43
C ILE A 241 -15.11 6.85 -7.47
N SER A 242 -14.46 6.42 -6.39
CA SER A 242 -13.72 7.27 -5.46
C SER A 242 -12.33 7.52 -6.04
N LEU A 243 -12.21 8.55 -6.90
CA LEU A 243 -11.03 8.81 -7.72
C LEU A 243 -10.10 9.87 -7.09
N VAL A 244 -8.81 9.54 -6.99
CA VAL A 244 -7.69 10.46 -6.79
C VAL A 244 -6.98 10.60 -8.15
N ASP A 245 -7.20 11.71 -8.85
CA ASP A 245 -6.55 11.97 -10.14
C ASP A 245 -5.28 12.81 -9.96
N LEU A 246 -4.12 12.17 -10.15
CA LEU A 246 -2.78 12.76 -10.03
C LEU A 246 -2.11 12.92 -11.40
N THR A 247 -2.87 12.84 -12.49
CA THR A 247 -2.34 12.96 -13.86
C THR A 247 -2.22 14.42 -14.29
N GLY A 248 -1.34 14.69 -15.25
CA GLY A 248 -1.25 16.00 -15.89
C GLY A 248 -2.38 16.30 -16.89
N ARG A 249 -3.14 15.28 -17.32
CA ARG A 249 -4.23 15.39 -18.30
C ARG A 249 -5.57 15.04 -17.64
N GLY A 250 -6.30 16.05 -17.17
CA GLY A 250 -7.61 15.89 -16.52
C GLY A 250 -7.55 16.21 -15.03
N GLY A 251 -6.50 15.76 -14.35
CA GLY A 251 -6.11 16.26 -13.04
C GLY A 251 -5.59 17.69 -13.13
N LYS A 252 -6.10 18.60 -12.30
CA LYS A 252 -5.64 20.01 -12.29
C LYS A 252 -4.19 20.16 -11.80
N ARG A 253 -3.58 19.10 -11.22
CA ARG A 253 -2.31 19.17 -10.49
C ARG A 253 -1.59 17.81 -10.40
N PRO A 254 -0.71 17.45 -11.35
CA PRO A 254 0.13 16.26 -11.22
C PRO A 254 1.04 16.36 -9.99
N LEU A 255 1.58 15.22 -9.51
CA LEU A 255 2.56 15.26 -8.43
C LEU A 255 3.86 15.97 -8.88
N ASP A 256 4.43 16.78 -8.01
CA ASP A 256 5.70 17.49 -8.22
C ASP A 256 6.89 16.51 -8.14
N PHE A 257 7.15 15.86 -9.28
CA PHE A 257 8.20 14.89 -9.49
C PHE A 257 9.09 15.34 -10.66
N ASN A 258 10.15 16.07 -10.35
CA ASN A 258 11.19 16.45 -11.32
C ASN A 258 12.41 15.54 -11.18
N ASP A 259 12.23 14.22 -11.33
CA ASP A 259 13.33 13.25 -11.23
C ASP A 259 14.17 13.24 -12.53
N PRO A 260 15.44 13.68 -12.52
CA PRO A 260 16.22 13.83 -13.75
C PRO A 260 16.79 12.51 -14.31
N SER A 261 16.63 11.37 -13.65
CA SER A 261 17.48 10.20 -13.92
C SER A 261 16.83 9.09 -14.76
N THR A 262 17.24 9.03 -16.02
CA THR A 262 17.30 7.80 -16.82
C THR A 262 18.52 6.99 -16.39
N GLY A 263 18.35 5.95 -15.58
CA GLY A 263 19.39 4.95 -15.34
C GLY A 263 20.56 5.43 -14.46
N GLN A 264 21.03 4.52 -13.60
CA GLN A 264 22.33 4.55 -12.92
C GLN A 264 22.87 5.92 -12.52
N THR A 265 22.36 6.52 -11.44
CA THR A 265 23.13 7.52 -10.69
C THR A 265 22.95 7.35 -9.18
N THR A 266 24.11 7.19 -8.55
CA THR A 266 24.50 7.19 -7.12
C THR A 266 23.49 7.68 -6.09
N ARG A 267 23.08 6.76 -5.19
CA ARG A 267 23.01 6.79 -3.71
C ARG A 267 22.64 8.04 -2.89
N MET A 268 22.43 9.22 -3.45
CA MET A 268 22.01 10.41 -2.72
C MET A 268 20.70 10.88 -3.35
N CYS A 269 19.64 10.87 -2.53
CA CYS A 269 18.33 11.48 -2.72
C CYS A 269 17.92 11.80 -4.16
N ARG A 270 16.83 11.19 -4.64
CA ARG A 270 16.11 11.72 -5.81
C ARG A 270 15.55 13.11 -5.45
N GLU A 271 16.38 14.14 -5.57
CA GLU A 271 16.13 15.53 -5.12
C GLU A 271 14.85 16.11 -5.73
N GLY A 272 14.44 15.60 -6.89
CA GLY A 272 13.25 16.03 -7.62
C GLY A 272 11.89 15.53 -7.09
N ARG A 273 11.85 14.62 -6.12
CA ARG A 273 10.58 14.09 -5.58
C ARG A 273 10.09 14.95 -4.42
N LYS A 274 9.09 15.82 -4.62
CA LYS A 274 8.67 16.78 -3.57
C LYS A 274 7.36 16.42 -2.91
N GLU A 275 6.56 15.56 -3.52
CA GLU A 275 5.24 15.19 -3.02
C GLU A 275 5.09 13.67 -2.87
N THR A 276 4.20 13.25 -1.98
CA THR A 276 3.73 11.86 -1.88
C THR A 276 2.21 11.89 -1.75
N CYS A 277 1.51 11.07 -2.54
CA CYS A 277 0.11 10.78 -2.26
C CYS A 277 0.05 9.65 -1.24
N VAL A 278 -0.62 9.87 -0.12
CA VAL A 278 -0.90 8.82 0.88
C VAL A 278 -2.35 8.39 0.73
N VAL A 279 -2.59 7.07 0.74
CA VAL A 279 -3.91 6.47 0.59
C VAL A 279 -4.09 5.40 1.66
N ASN A 280 -4.98 5.64 2.61
CA ASN A 280 -5.51 4.60 3.48
C ASN A 280 -6.78 4.01 2.83
N CYS A 281 -6.68 2.79 2.34
CA CYS A 281 -7.69 2.10 1.55
C CYS A 281 -8.43 0.99 2.32
N ALA A 282 -8.53 1.09 3.65
CA ALA A 282 -9.28 0.14 4.48
C ALA A 282 -10.72 -0.05 3.97
N ILE A 283 -11.10 -1.27 3.63
CA ILE A 283 -12.43 -1.54 3.05
C ILE A 283 -13.48 -1.64 4.14
N VAL A 284 -13.18 -2.28 5.27
CA VAL A 284 -14.13 -2.33 6.37
C VAL A 284 -14.30 -0.94 7.00
N ALA A 285 -15.55 -0.49 7.11
CA ALA A 285 -15.90 0.87 7.56
C ALA A 285 -16.38 0.92 9.02
N THR A 286 -16.50 -0.24 9.66
CA THR A 286 -17.05 -0.39 11.01
C THR A 286 -16.12 -1.25 11.82
N SER A 287 -15.87 -0.91 13.08
CA SER A 287 -15.09 -1.75 13.98
C SER A 287 -15.91 -2.94 14.49
N TRP A 288 -15.26 -4.06 14.79
CA TRP A 288 -15.88 -5.19 15.49
C TRP A 288 -16.38 -4.73 16.88
N PRO A 289 -17.54 -5.20 17.38
CA PRO A 289 -18.43 -6.25 16.87
C PRO A 289 -19.43 -5.80 15.78
N HIS A 290 -19.17 -4.69 15.10
CA HIS A 290 -20.00 -4.14 14.01
C HIS A 290 -21.45 -3.92 14.44
N ALA A 291 -21.66 -3.14 15.50
CA ALA A 291 -23.01 -2.76 15.93
C ALA A 291 -23.79 -2.15 14.74
N GLY A 292 -24.91 -2.77 14.36
CA GLY A 292 -25.70 -2.38 13.18
C GLY A 292 -25.24 -3.01 11.86
N GLY A 293 -24.35 -3.99 11.88
CA GLY A 293 -23.87 -4.75 10.72
C GLY A 293 -22.55 -4.23 10.15
N LYS A 294 -21.79 -5.14 9.51
CA LYS A 294 -20.52 -4.84 8.84
C LYS A 294 -20.79 -3.98 7.61
N ARG A 295 -20.18 -2.79 7.55
CA ARG A 295 -20.25 -1.90 6.36
C ARG A 295 -18.91 -1.87 5.64
N LEU A 296 -18.96 -1.73 4.32
CA LEU A 296 -17.79 -1.69 3.45
C LEU A 296 -17.73 -0.36 2.70
N ASN A 297 -16.55 0.23 2.65
CA ASN A 297 -16.22 1.34 1.78
C ASN A 297 -15.93 0.84 0.36
N LYS A 298 -16.06 1.74 -0.62
CA LYS A 298 -15.61 1.47 -2.00
C LYS A 298 -14.08 1.47 -2.06
N PRO A 299 -13.45 0.77 -3.02
CA PRO A 299 -12.04 0.94 -3.33
C PRO A 299 -11.69 2.41 -3.66
N ILE A 300 -10.48 2.88 -3.29
CA ILE A 300 -9.93 4.12 -3.85
C ILE A 300 -9.25 3.79 -5.18
N VAL A 301 -9.54 4.57 -6.20
CA VAL A 301 -8.87 4.51 -7.49
C VAL A 301 -7.89 5.68 -7.57
N VAL A 302 -6.64 5.41 -7.92
CA VAL A 302 -5.61 6.42 -8.13
C VAL A 302 -5.18 6.38 -9.59
N ASP A 303 -5.33 7.49 -10.30
CA ASP A 303 -4.74 7.66 -11.63
C ASP A 303 -3.40 8.39 -11.46
N LEU A 304 -2.30 7.75 -11.84
CA LEU A 304 -0.94 8.23 -11.63
C LEU A 304 -0.11 8.12 -12.91
N ASP A 305 0.62 9.18 -13.26
CA ASP A 305 1.58 9.13 -14.38
C ASP A 305 2.86 8.39 -13.96
N LEU A 306 3.12 7.24 -14.60
CA LEU A 306 4.29 6.38 -14.36
C LEU A 306 5.17 6.25 -15.61
N PRO A 307 6.49 5.99 -15.46
CA PRO A 307 7.40 5.85 -16.59
C PRO A 307 6.98 4.74 -17.56
N VAL A 308 6.98 5.04 -18.86
CA VAL A 308 6.77 4.04 -19.93
C VAL A 308 8.08 3.32 -20.19
N TRP A 309 8.05 1.99 -20.26
CA TRP A 309 9.22 1.22 -20.72
C TRP A 309 9.20 1.14 -22.25
N ARG A 310 10.39 1.19 -22.86
CA ARG A 310 10.58 1.01 -24.30
C ARG A 310 11.00 -0.41 -24.60
#